data_AF-A0A2E6USL9-F1
#
_entry.id   AF-A0A2E6USL9-F1
#
_cell.length_a   1.000
_cell.length_b   1.000
_cell.length_c   1.000
_cell.angle_alpha   90.00
_cell.angle_beta   90.00
_cell.angle_gamma   90.00
#
_symmetry.space_group_name_H-M   'P 1'
#
loop_
_entity.id
_entity.type
_entity.pdbx_description
1 polymer ?
#
loop_
_entity_poly.entity_id
_entity_poly.type
_entity_poly.pdbx_seq_one_letter_code
_entity_poly.pdbx_strand_id
1 'polypeptide(L)'
;MKRLCLFSILILALVSCSSKQLESVTSGACVIDSGSFPVGFNAYVVPEGNHPSYPPFCSPVPAGLLNIVIDLFSFELREQPIAIKVVKIEPNEEQEALSIPSTTYNNGSIPIMISLEPRSKYNILLLEGNPDKDIGTSLVTIPIETRRKGDYVHTGKAGSGSKYGYLFIIFGIAGAIVLAYRYLFNGSFSK
;
A
#
# COMPACT_ATOMS: atom_id res chain seq x y z
N MET A 1 34.11 -43.80 -18.89
CA MET A 1 32.94 -43.93 -17.98
C MET A 1 32.44 -42.52 -17.64
N LYS A 2 31.12 -42.28 -17.82
CA LYS A 2 30.23 -41.26 -17.21
C LYS A 2 30.67 -39.77 -17.21
N ARG A 3 30.04 -38.85 -17.97
CA ARG A 3 28.68 -38.26 -17.90
C ARG A 3 28.51 -37.12 -16.85
N LEU A 4 27.83 -36.07 -17.34
CA LEU A 4 27.05 -34.99 -16.67
C LEU A 4 27.85 -33.78 -16.14
N CYS A 5 27.83 -32.65 -16.87
CA CYS A 5 26.79 -31.59 -16.87
C CYS A 5 26.91 -30.66 -15.66
N LEU A 6 27.48 -29.46 -15.86
CA LEU A 6 26.82 -28.25 -16.37
C LEU A 6 26.07 -27.50 -15.26
N PHE A 7 26.47 -26.22 -15.12
CA PHE A 7 25.64 -25.08 -14.76
C PHE A 7 24.93 -25.11 -13.39
N SER A 8 25.62 -24.56 -12.40
CA SER A 8 25.00 -23.74 -11.36
C SER A 8 26.18 -22.98 -10.74
N ILE A 9 26.39 -21.70 -11.03
CA ILE A 9 25.78 -20.58 -10.30
C ILE A 9 25.76 -19.39 -11.28
N LEU A 10 24.73 -19.34 -12.12
CA LEU A 10 24.22 -18.11 -12.71
C LEU A 10 23.04 -17.69 -11.84
N ILE A 11 23.30 -17.27 -10.60
CA ILE A 11 22.27 -16.65 -9.76
C ILE A 11 22.17 -15.21 -10.20
N LEU A 12 21.38 -15.02 -11.26
CA LEU A 12 20.26 -14.09 -11.31
C LEU A 12 20.22 -13.15 -10.09
N ALA A 13 20.97 -12.05 -10.15
CA ALA A 13 20.55 -10.82 -9.51
C ALA A 13 19.35 -10.32 -10.32
N LEU A 14 18.21 -11.00 -10.16
CA LEU A 14 16.92 -10.37 -10.36
C LEU A 14 16.91 -9.23 -9.36
N VAL A 15 17.19 -8.04 -9.87
CA VAL A 15 16.62 -6.81 -9.39
C VAL A 15 15.14 -7.11 -9.23
N SER A 16 14.73 -7.49 -8.01
CA SER A 16 13.34 -7.33 -7.60
C SER A 16 13.09 -5.85 -7.71
N CYS A 17 12.54 -5.43 -8.85
CA CYS A 17 11.78 -4.21 -8.95
C CYS A 17 10.55 -4.43 -8.07
N SER A 18 10.76 -4.36 -6.75
CA SER A 18 9.69 -4.09 -5.82
C SER A 18 9.31 -2.66 -6.14
N SER A 19 8.15 -2.48 -6.76
CA SER A 19 7.47 -1.20 -6.90
C SER A 19 7.26 -0.64 -5.49
N LYS A 20 8.32 -0.03 -4.96
CA LYS A 20 8.24 0.76 -3.74
C LYS A 20 7.38 1.94 -4.11
N GLN A 21 6.13 1.89 -3.67
CA GLN A 21 5.26 3.05 -3.61
C GLN A 21 6.03 4.11 -2.83
N LEU A 22 6.63 5.07 -3.55
CA LEU A 22 7.35 6.17 -2.93
C LEU A 22 6.28 7.12 -2.40
N GLU A 23 5.86 6.90 -1.16
CA GLU A 23 5.00 7.84 -0.43
C GLU A 23 5.79 9.12 -0.13
N SER A 24 6.08 9.92 -1.17
CA SER A 24 6.36 11.33 -0.94
C SER A 24 5.01 12.01 -0.73
N VAL A 25 4.65 12.26 0.54
CA VAL A 25 3.55 13.14 0.91
C VAL A 25 3.96 14.58 0.61
N THR A 26 4.23 14.87 -0.66
CA THR A 26 4.32 16.23 -1.18
C THR A 26 2.94 16.52 -1.73
N SER A 27 2.15 17.31 -0.99
CA SER A 27 0.78 17.76 -1.33
C SER A 27 -0.41 16.87 -0.90
N GLY A 28 -0.21 15.84 -0.06
CA GLY A 28 -1.32 15.10 0.55
C GLY A 28 -1.96 14.01 -0.32
N ALA A 29 -1.38 13.72 -1.49
CA ALA A 29 -1.74 12.60 -2.35
C ALA A 29 -0.64 11.54 -2.41
N CYS A 30 -1.01 10.27 -2.56
CA CYS A 30 -0.02 9.22 -2.78
C CYS A 30 0.33 9.10 -4.25
N VAL A 31 1.63 9.21 -4.56
CA VAL A 31 2.12 9.10 -5.93
C VAL A 31 2.33 7.64 -6.29
N ILE A 32 1.69 7.22 -7.38
CA ILE A 32 1.84 5.88 -7.96
C ILE A 32 2.63 6.02 -9.25
N ASP A 33 3.77 5.33 -9.32
CA ASP A 33 4.68 5.33 -10.46
C ASP A 33 4.93 3.89 -10.93
N SER A 34 3.89 3.29 -11.51
CA SER A 34 3.84 1.88 -11.90
C SER A 34 3.66 1.65 -13.40
N GLY A 35 3.60 2.72 -14.18
CA GLY A 35 3.26 2.70 -15.60
C GLY A 35 3.99 3.79 -16.37
N SER A 36 3.39 4.22 -17.48
CA SER A 36 4.02 5.22 -18.38
C SER A 36 4.04 6.63 -17.78
N PHE A 37 3.18 6.90 -16.79
CA PHE A 37 3.01 8.22 -16.18
C PHE A 37 2.70 8.09 -14.68
N PRO A 38 3.27 8.97 -13.82
CA PRO A 38 2.90 9.00 -12.41
C PRO A 38 1.50 9.62 -12.22
N VAL A 39 0.74 9.06 -11.29
CA VAL A 39 -0.59 9.54 -10.91
C VAL A 39 -0.72 9.71 -9.40
N GLY A 40 -1.56 10.63 -8.95
CA GLY A 40 -1.95 10.76 -7.55
C GLY A 40 -3.09 9.81 -7.23
N PHE A 41 -3.09 9.22 -6.04
CA PHE A 41 -4.13 8.32 -5.56
C PHE A 41 -4.55 8.71 -4.15
N ASN A 42 -5.85 8.87 -3.95
CA ASN A 42 -6.47 9.22 -2.68
C ASN A 42 -7.77 8.42 -2.48
N ALA A 43 -7.90 7.68 -1.39
CA ALA A 43 -9.14 6.97 -1.05
C ALA A 43 -9.82 7.58 0.18
N TYR A 44 -11.06 8.05 0.02
CA TYR A 44 -11.86 8.61 1.08
C TYR A 44 -12.93 7.64 1.54
N VAL A 45 -13.03 7.41 2.84
CA VAL A 45 -14.18 6.67 3.41
C VAL A 45 -15.39 7.56 3.35
N VAL A 46 -16.50 7.05 2.83
CA VAL A 46 -17.79 7.74 2.91
C VAL A 46 -18.34 7.54 4.33
N PRO A 47 -18.42 8.58 5.18
CA PRO A 47 -18.91 8.44 6.55
C PRO A 47 -20.41 8.15 6.56
N GLU A 48 -20.84 7.30 7.48
CA GLU A 48 -22.26 7.12 7.80
C GLU A 48 -22.70 8.22 8.78
N GLY A 49 -23.77 8.96 8.47
CA GLY A 49 -24.30 10.02 9.34
C GLY A 49 -23.45 11.30 9.40
N ASN A 50 -23.54 12.03 10.53
CA ASN A 50 -22.83 13.31 10.74
C ASN A 50 -21.45 13.08 11.39
N HIS A 51 -20.57 12.38 10.70
CA HIS A 51 -19.16 12.26 11.10
C HIS A 51 -18.26 13.17 10.26
N PRO A 52 -17.20 13.75 10.85
CA PRO A 52 -16.25 14.58 10.11
C PRO A 52 -15.54 13.75 9.03
N SER A 53 -15.17 14.40 7.92
CA SER A 53 -14.43 13.75 6.84
C SER A 53 -13.09 13.21 7.34
N TYR A 54 -12.80 11.95 7.01
CA TYR A 54 -11.50 11.34 7.26
C TYR A 54 -10.45 11.87 6.28
N PRO A 55 -9.16 11.95 6.69
CA PRO A 55 -8.08 12.20 5.74
C PRO A 55 -8.02 11.09 4.67
N PRO A 56 -7.45 11.36 3.49
CA PRO A 56 -7.32 10.35 2.45
C PRO A 56 -6.42 9.20 2.90
N PHE A 57 -6.81 8.00 2.52
CA PHE A 57 -6.01 6.79 2.66
C PHE A 57 -5.26 6.51 1.36
N CYS A 58 -4.05 6.00 1.51
CA CYS A 58 -3.32 5.33 0.43
C CYS A 58 -3.52 3.82 0.56
N SER A 59 -2.66 3.00 -0.06
CA SER A 59 -2.66 1.57 0.21
C SER A 59 -1.89 1.30 1.51
N PRO A 60 -2.43 0.54 2.47
CA PRO A 60 -3.72 -0.16 2.44
C PRO A 60 -4.93 0.74 2.79
N VAL A 61 -6.11 0.43 2.20
CA VAL A 61 -7.38 1.16 2.39
C VAL A 61 -8.42 0.38 3.22
N PRO A 62 -9.30 1.04 3.98
CA PRO A 62 -10.37 0.37 4.71
C PRO A 62 -11.38 -0.30 3.77
N ALA A 63 -11.87 -1.48 4.14
CA ALA A 63 -12.98 -2.11 3.47
C ALA A 63 -14.29 -1.32 3.65
N GLY A 64 -15.18 -1.43 2.66
CA GLY A 64 -16.45 -0.70 2.59
C GLY A 64 -16.52 0.26 1.40
N LEU A 65 -17.51 1.16 1.43
CA LEU A 65 -17.73 2.15 0.38
C LEU A 65 -16.69 3.26 0.45
N LEU A 66 -15.90 3.39 -0.62
CA LEU A 66 -14.88 4.41 -0.77
C LEU A 66 -15.18 5.32 -1.96
N ASN A 67 -14.85 6.58 -1.81
CA ASN A 67 -14.69 7.52 -2.91
C ASN A 67 -13.19 7.65 -3.20
N ILE A 68 -12.74 7.06 -4.29
CA ILE A 68 -11.36 7.08 -4.76
C ILE A 68 -11.21 8.22 -5.75
N VAL A 69 -10.18 9.03 -5.59
CA VAL A 69 -9.82 10.11 -6.51
C VAL A 69 -8.42 9.84 -7.03
N ILE A 70 -8.31 9.76 -8.37
CA ILE A 70 -7.02 9.60 -9.05
C ILE A 70 -6.68 10.91 -9.76
N ASP A 71 -5.56 11.52 -9.40
CA ASP A 71 -5.09 12.78 -9.96
C ASP A 71 -4.13 12.51 -11.13
N LEU A 72 -4.46 13.00 -12.31
CA LEU A 72 -3.64 12.88 -13.51
C LEU A 72 -2.63 14.03 -13.55
N PHE A 73 -1.36 13.75 -13.26
CA PHE A 73 -0.33 14.80 -13.24
C PHE A 73 0.11 15.22 -14.65
N SER A 74 0.16 14.28 -15.60
CA SER A 74 0.53 14.58 -16.99
C SER A 74 -0.65 15.17 -17.77
N PHE A 75 -0.39 16.23 -18.54
CA PHE A 75 -1.36 16.81 -19.46
C PHE A 75 -1.79 15.84 -20.57
N GLU A 76 -0.87 14.99 -21.01
CA GLU A 76 -1.10 13.98 -22.05
C GLU A 76 -2.17 12.96 -21.63
N LEU A 77 -2.29 12.66 -20.33
CA LEU A 77 -3.36 11.81 -19.79
C LEU A 77 -4.72 12.53 -19.76
N ARG A 78 -4.73 13.85 -19.65
CA ARG A 78 -5.97 14.63 -19.51
C ARG A 78 -6.70 14.82 -20.83
N GLU A 79 -5.95 14.88 -21.93
CA GLU A 79 -6.51 15.07 -23.28
C GLU A 79 -6.88 13.76 -23.97
N GLN A 80 -6.31 12.63 -23.53
CA GLN A 80 -6.63 11.32 -24.10
C GLN A 80 -7.84 10.68 -23.41
N PRO A 81 -8.65 9.89 -24.14
CA PRO A 81 -9.71 9.10 -23.54
C PRO A 81 -9.13 7.94 -22.71
N ILE A 82 -9.57 7.80 -21.45
CA ILE A 82 -9.10 6.78 -20.52
C ILE A 82 -10.29 5.92 -20.08
N ALA A 83 -10.14 4.60 -20.22
CA ALA A 83 -11.03 3.62 -19.63
C ALA A 83 -10.48 3.17 -18.28
N ILE A 84 -11.36 2.84 -17.32
CA ILE A 84 -10.93 2.42 -15.98
C ILE A 84 -11.50 1.05 -15.72
N LYS A 85 -10.64 0.12 -15.29
CA LYS A 85 -11.05 -1.21 -14.88
C LYS A 85 -10.48 -1.53 -13.51
N VAL A 86 -11.34 -1.92 -12.58
CA VAL A 86 -10.95 -2.39 -11.25
C VAL A 86 -11.06 -3.90 -11.24
N VAL A 87 -9.93 -4.57 -11.02
CA VAL A 87 -9.88 -6.03 -10.93
C VAL A 87 -9.52 -6.45 -9.51
N LYS A 88 -10.24 -7.43 -8.98
CA LYS A 88 -9.90 -8.13 -7.74
C LYS A 88 -8.89 -9.22 -8.09
N ILE A 89 -7.80 -9.26 -7.35
CA ILE A 89 -6.74 -10.24 -7.51
C ILE A 89 -7.05 -11.41 -6.57
N GLU A 90 -7.49 -12.53 -7.14
CA GLU A 90 -7.61 -13.80 -6.45
C GLU A 90 -6.51 -14.76 -6.94
N PRO A 91 -6.12 -15.77 -6.13
CA PRO A 91 -4.98 -16.64 -6.49
C PRO A 91 -5.16 -17.42 -7.79
N ASN A 92 -6.38 -17.60 -8.29
CA ASN A 92 -6.68 -18.40 -9.48
C ASN A 92 -7.41 -17.63 -10.60
N GLU A 93 -7.92 -16.43 -10.35
CA GLU A 93 -8.71 -15.68 -11.34
C GLU A 93 -8.68 -14.17 -11.03
N GLU A 94 -8.70 -13.33 -12.07
CA GLU A 94 -8.90 -11.89 -11.94
C GLU A 94 -10.39 -11.58 -12.13
N GLN A 95 -11.06 -11.21 -11.05
CA GLN A 95 -12.48 -10.88 -11.11
C GLN A 95 -12.68 -9.38 -11.33
N GLU A 96 -13.37 -9.00 -12.39
CA GLU A 96 -13.72 -7.60 -12.63
C GLU A 96 -14.74 -7.11 -11.59
N ALA A 97 -14.37 -6.07 -10.84
CA ALA A 97 -15.21 -5.46 -9.81
C ALA A 97 -15.94 -4.21 -10.33
N LEU A 98 -15.32 -3.47 -11.24
CA LEU A 98 -15.89 -2.27 -11.86
C LEU A 98 -15.23 -2.01 -13.21
N SER A 99 -16.01 -1.59 -14.20
CA SER A 99 -15.49 -1.07 -15.46
C SER A 99 -16.24 0.20 -15.84
N ILE A 100 -15.47 1.24 -16.14
CA ILE A 100 -15.94 2.54 -16.58
C ILE A 100 -15.45 2.72 -18.02
N PRO A 101 -16.36 3.03 -18.97
CA PRO A 101 -16.00 3.18 -20.36
C PRO A 101 -15.03 4.36 -20.56
N SER A 102 -14.37 4.35 -21.71
CA SER A 102 -13.41 5.39 -22.09
C SER A 102 -14.05 6.79 -22.10
N THR A 103 -13.47 7.71 -21.34
CA THR A 103 -13.85 9.13 -21.34
C THR A 103 -12.65 10.03 -21.08
N THR A 104 -12.74 11.30 -21.47
CA THR A 104 -11.66 12.27 -21.31
C THR A 104 -11.81 13.04 -19.99
N TYR A 105 -10.73 13.13 -19.22
CA TYR A 105 -10.70 13.77 -17.90
C TYR A 105 -9.88 15.07 -17.92
N ASN A 106 -10.41 16.08 -18.60
CA ASN A 106 -9.74 17.38 -18.80
C ASN A 106 -9.39 18.11 -17.49
N ASN A 107 -10.16 17.88 -16.42
CA ASN A 107 -9.93 18.44 -15.09
C ASN A 107 -8.71 17.84 -14.37
N GLY A 108 -8.17 16.73 -14.88
CA GLY A 108 -7.03 16.04 -14.28
C GLY A 108 -7.36 15.26 -13.03
N SER A 109 -8.63 14.92 -12.78
CA SER A 109 -9.03 14.11 -11.62
C SER A 109 -10.16 13.15 -11.98
N ILE A 110 -10.00 11.88 -11.61
CA ILE A 110 -10.94 10.80 -11.87
C ILE A 110 -11.58 10.36 -10.54
N PRO A 111 -12.86 10.68 -10.29
CA PRO A 111 -13.58 10.16 -9.14
C PRO A 111 -14.17 8.78 -9.44
N ILE A 112 -14.01 7.84 -8.51
CA ILE A 112 -14.50 6.46 -8.58
C ILE A 112 -15.15 6.11 -7.25
N MET A 113 -16.41 5.72 -7.26
CA MET A 113 -17.10 5.23 -6.07
C MET A 113 -17.22 3.70 -6.15
N ILE A 114 -16.60 2.99 -5.21
CA ILE A 114 -16.60 1.52 -5.19
C ILE A 114 -16.64 0.98 -3.76
N SER A 115 -17.34 -0.14 -3.57
CA SER A 115 -17.33 -0.88 -2.30
C SER A 115 -16.31 -2.01 -2.39
N LEU A 116 -15.31 -1.99 -1.50
CA LEU A 116 -14.26 -3.00 -1.48
C LEU A 116 -14.46 -4.01 -0.35
N GLU A 117 -14.22 -5.29 -0.64
CA GLU A 117 -14.28 -6.37 0.34
C GLU A 117 -13.07 -6.34 1.28
N PRO A 118 -13.20 -6.83 2.53
CA PRO A 118 -12.09 -6.88 3.48
C PRO A 118 -11.06 -7.96 3.14
N ARG A 119 -9.77 -7.63 3.31
CA ARG A 119 -8.62 -8.52 3.12
C ARG A 119 -8.43 -9.01 1.67
N SER A 120 -8.84 -8.19 0.73
CA SER A 120 -8.74 -8.43 -0.70
C SER A 120 -7.66 -7.53 -1.30
N LYS A 121 -7.11 -7.97 -2.43
CA LYS A 121 -6.20 -7.15 -3.23
C LYS A 121 -6.90 -6.76 -4.51
N TYR A 122 -6.74 -5.51 -4.92
CA TYR A 122 -7.32 -4.98 -6.13
C TYR A 122 -6.24 -4.26 -6.94
N ASN A 123 -6.38 -4.26 -8.27
CA ASN A 123 -5.66 -3.38 -9.15
C ASN A 123 -6.67 -2.46 -9.85
N ILE A 124 -6.45 -1.15 -9.77
CA ILE A 124 -7.11 -0.21 -10.65
C ILE A 124 -6.23 -0.02 -11.87
N LEU A 125 -6.76 -0.35 -13.04
CA LEU A 125 -6.10 -0.24 -14.32
C LEU A 125 -6.66 1.00 -15.02
N LEU A 126 -5.77 1.94 -15.34
CA LEU A 126 -6.02 3.03 -16.27
C LEU A 126 -5.60 2.54 -17.64
N LEU A 127 -6.57 2.39 -18.54
CA LEU A 127 -6.39 1.82 -19.86
C LEU A 127 -6.52 2.93 -20.89
N GLU A 128 -5.64 2.93 -21.88
CA GLU A 128 -5.82 3.78 -23.05
C GLU A 128 -7.14 3.40 -23.73
N GLY A 129 -8.01 4.37 -23.92
CA GLY A 129 -9.32 4.13 -24.49
C GLY A 129 -9.45 4.82 -25.85
N ASN A 130 -10.11 4.15 -26.78
CA ASN A 130 -10.69 4.83 -27.95
C ASN A 130 -12.19 5.00 -27.65
N PRO A 131 -12.79 6.20 -27.84
CA PRO A 131 -14.22 6.38 -27.64
C PRO A 131 -15.08 5.42 -28.47
N ASP A 132 -14.54 4.87 -29.56
CA ASP A 132 -15.23 4.00 -30.52
C ASP A 132 -14.76 2.53 -30.50
N LYS A 133 -13.84 2.12 -29.60
CA LYS A 133 -13.38 0.71 -29.48
C LYS A 133 -13.16 0.27 -28.03
N ASP A 134 -13.43 -1.01 -27.79
CA ASP A 134 -13.18 -1.66 -26.51
C ASP A 134 -11.68 -1.77 -26.20
N ILE A 135 -11.26 -0.97 -25.23
CA ILE A 135 -10.17 -1.22 -24.27
C ILE A 135 -8.76 -1.43 -24.87
N GLY A 136 -7.88 -0.45 -24.68
CA GLY A 136 -6.49 -0.47 -25.11
C GLY A 136 -5.49 -0.86 -24.01
N THR A 137 -4.23 -0.45 -24.20
CA THR A 137 -3.08 -0.84 -23.37
C THR A 137 -3.18 -0.26 -21.96
N SER A 138 -2.73 -0.99 -20.94
CA SER A 138 -2.64 -0.45 -19.57
C SER A 138 -1.57 0.65 -19.49
N LEU A 139 -2.00 1.86 -19.15
CA LEU A 139 -1.17 3.02 -18.94
C LEU A 139 -0.57 3.02 -17.53
N VAL A 140 -1.40 2.73 -16.53
CA VAL A 140 -1.03 2.77 -15.11
C VAL A 140 -1.81 1.70 -14.33
N THR A 141 -1.11 1.01 -13.43
CA THR A 141 -1.70 -0.01 -12.55
C THR A 141 -1.55 0.41 -11.10
N ILE A 142 -2.64 0.69 -10.41
CA ILE A 142 -2.63 1.12 -9.00
C ILE A 142 -2.98 -0.08 -8.12
N PRO A 143 -2.01 -0.68 -7.40
CA PRO A 143 -2.27 -1.78 -6.49
C PRO A 143 -2.85 -1.27 -5.17
N ILE A 144 -3.95 -1.87 -4.74
CA ILE A 144 -4.67 -1.51 -3.53
C ILE A 144 -4.87 -2.77 -2.68
N GLU A 145 -4.44 -2.70 -1.43
CA GLU A 145 -4.73 -3.74 -0.44
C GLU A 145 -5.81 -3.25 0.52
N THR A 146 -6.82 -4.07 0.82
CA THR A 146 -7.87 -3.71 1.76
C THR A 146 -7.65 -4.34 3.14
N ARG A 147 -7.98 -3.59 4.20
CA ARG A 147 -7.99 -4.09 5.59
C ARG A 147 -9.36 -3.99 6.22
N ARG A 148 -9.54 -4.59 7.40
CA ARG A 148 -10.83 -4.52 8.09
C ARG A 148 -11.09 -3.09 8.57
N LYS A 149 -12.37 -2.69 8.57
CA LYS A 149 -12.83 -1.45 9.20
C LYS A 149 -12.43 -1.50 10.69
N GLY A 150 -11.65 -0.53 11.15
CA GLY A 150 -11.12 -0.47 12.53
C GLY A 150 -9.64 -0.82 12.70
N ASP A 151 -8.96 -1.35 11.68
CA ASP A 151 -7.51 -1.61 11.72
C ASP A 151 -6.68 -0.31 11.58
N TYR A 152 -7.32 0.82 11.29
CA TYR A 152 -6.70 2.12 11.10
C TYR A 152 -6.62 2.87 12.43
N VAL A 153 -5.50 2.70 13.13
CA VAL A 153 -5.13 3.59 14.21
C VAL A 153 -4.47 4.81 13.56
N HIS A 154 -5.04 6.00 13.71
CA HIS A 154 -4.28 7.23 13.53
C HIS A 154 -3.17 7.23 14.59
N THR A 155 -2.04 6.59 14.27
CA THR A 155 -0.85 6.66 15.12
C THR A 155 -0.22 8.03 14.90
N GLY A 156 -0.87 9.05 15.47
CA GLY A 156 -0.11 10.17 16.00
C GLY A 156 0.94 9.56 16.91
N LYS A 157 2.23 9.72 16.56
CA LYS A 157 3.42 9.38 17.35
C LYS A 157 3.13 8.99 18.81
N ALA A 158 2.89 7.70 19.06
CA ALA A 158 2.96 7.10 20.38
C ALA A 158 2.99 5.58 20.20
N GLY A 159 4.06 4.94 20.64
CA GLY A 159 4.23 3.50 20.49
C GLY A 159 5.12 3.12 19.31
N SER A 160 6.31 3.73 19.24
CA SER A 160 7.46 3.00 18.73
C SER A 160 7.55 1.72 19.56
N GLY A 161 7.00 0.63 19.03
CA GLY A 161 7.37 -0.73 19.37
C GLY A 161 8.83 -0.89 18.95
N SER A 162 9.71 -0.22 19.70
CA SER A 162 11.14 -0.34 19.57
C SER A 162 11.41 -1.82 19.77
N LYS A 163 11.95 -2.49 18.75
CA LYS A 163 12.37 -3.89 18.84
C LYS A 163 13.37 -4.13 20.00
N TYR A 164 13.87 -3.04 20.60
CA TYR A 164 14.71 -3.00 21.78
C TYR A 164 13.95 -2.88 23.12
N GLY A 165 12.65 -2.57 23.14
CA GLY A 165 11.88 -2.44 24.38
C GLY A 165 11.86 -3.74 25.20
N TYR A 166 11.77 -4.88 24.52
CA TYR A 166 11.88 -6.19 25.15
C TYR A 166 13.30 -6.47 25.68
N LEU A 167 14.33 -6.00 24.98
CA LEU A 167 15.73 -6.12 25.42
C LEU A 167 15.99 -5.32 26.71
N PHE A 168 15.45 -4.10 26.84
CA PHE A 168 15.59 -3.31 28.07
C PHE A 168 14.93 -3.97 29.28
N ILE A 169 13.78 -4.62 29.09
CA ILE A 169 13.11 -5.38 30.17
C ILE A 169 13.97 -6.57 30.59
N ILE A 170 14.53 -7.33 29.64
CA ILE A 170 15.39 -8.48 29.96
C ILE A 170 16.65 -8.03 30.69
N PHE A 171 17.36 -7.01 30.19
CA PHE A 171 18.56 -6.50 30.84
C PHE A 171 18.27 -5.90 32.22
N GLY A 172 17.12 -5.24 32.38
CA GLY A 172 16.68 -4.73 33.68
C GLY A 172 16.44 -5.84 34.70
N ILE A 173 15.75 -6.91 34.30
CA ILE A 173 15.49 -8.06 35.18
C ILE A 173 16.79 -8.80 35.52
N ALA A 174 17.65 -9.05 34.53
CA ALA A 174 18.95 -9.70 34.76
C ALA A 174 19.85 -8.87 35.69
N GLY A 175 19.89 -7.54 35.50
CA GLY A 175 20.60 -6.62 36.38
C GLY A 175 20.06 -6.64 37.81
N ALA A 176 18.73 -6.63 37.98
CA ALA A 176 18.10 -6.71 39.29
C ALA A 176 18.40 -8.05 40.01
N ILE A 177 18.41 -9.16 39.28
CA ILE A 177 18.76 -10.48 39.85
C ILE A 177 20.22 -10.51 40.30
N VAL A 178 21.16 -10.00 39.50
CA VAL A 178 22.58 -9.93 39.88
C VAL A 178 22.79 -9.02 41.10
N LEU A 179 22.08 -7.90 41.16
CA LEU A 179 22.16 -6.95 42.27
C LEU A 179 21.56 -7.53 43.55
N ALA A 180 20.42 -8.22 43.46
CA ALA A 180 19.81 -8.94 44.57
C ALA A 180 20.70 -10.09 45.06
N TYR A 181 21.32 -10.83 44.14
CA TYR A 181 22.25 -11.90 44.49
C TYR A 181 23.50 -11.36 45.19
N ARG A 182 24.06 -10.23 44.71
CA ARG A 182 25.15 -9.51 45.37
C ARG A 182 24.75 -9.03 46.77
N TYR A 183 23.55 -8.49 46.92
CA TYR A 183 23.05 -7.98 48.20
C TYR A 183 22.80 -9.10 49.22
N LEU A 184 22.20 -10.21 48.79
CA LEU A 184 21.82 -11.31 49.67
C LEU A 184 22.99 -12.22 50.04
N PHE A 185 23.94 -12.46 49.12
CA PHE A 185 25.02 -13.43 49.33
C PHE A 185 26.40 -12.80 49.56
N ASN A 186 26.60 -11.54 49.18
CA ASN A 186 27.91 -10.89 49.19
C ASN A 186 27.92 -9.61 50.04
N GLY A 187 27.10 -9.57 51.10
CA GLY A 187 26.85 -8.43 52.00
C GLY A 187 28.09 -7.76 52.58
N SER A 188 28.82 -7.01 51.75
CA SER A 188 29.89 -6.10 52.12
C SER A 188 29.80 -4.90 51.20
N PHE A 189 28.88 -4.00 51.53
CA PHE A 189 28.99 -2.61 51.13
C PHE A 189 30.11 -2.02 51.99
N SER A 190 31.35 -2.15 51.51
CA SER A 190 32.44 -1.33 52.05
C SER A 190 32.13 0.12 51.66
N LYS A 191 32.04 0.97 52.69
CA LYS A 191 31.93 2.43 52.60
C LYS A 191 32.95 3.03 51.63
#